data_AF-A0A3D5HBM6-F1
#
_entry.id   AF-A0A3D5HBM6-F1
#
_cell.length_a   1.000
_cell.length_b   1.000
_cell.length_c   1.000
_cell.angle_alpha   90.00
_cell.angle_beta   90.00
_cell.angle_gamma   90.00
#
_symmetry.space_group_name_H-M   'P 1'
#
loop_
_entity.id
_entity.type
_entity.pdbx_description
1 polymer ?
#
loop_
_entity_poly.entity_id
_entity_poly.type
_entity_poly.pdbx_seq_one_letter_code
_entity_poly.pdbx_strand_id
1 'polypeptide(L)'
;MRFDDTVQQRSWRLTRDGQPLLTLAQAPLDTVVLDDSLAVKRTYTYKAYRLSGTALTDSTAPLQATTLDTSSHAFLWQIDSLGDGNSSVLYDVAIVNDTLTYAVGEMYLRDSTGQLDPQAYNMARWNGQRWQLIRIQFYTICGQSSRTPYPASSIFAFGANDVWVTSRGGQIARWDGTTQTATICNPDPFVINKIWGENPNSIWAVGYGGRIGHYTNSTWQRIESGTTLPMNDIWGARNPISGETEVLAVGSYVNQNQGKILLRIQNSAVTPLADSGLPSNLSGLWFMPGRRYYVVGGGIYQKTTLEGSSAWVGYAPGIVTSYYTNSIRGQGINDVVAVGAFGEVVHWSGLTWRNYIGTTGLGNGSYYAVQVRGSLVIAVGLVGNRAVVLRGNRN
;
A
#
# COMPACT_ATOMS: atom_id res chain seq x y z
N MET A 1 24.74 20.79 7.79
CA MET A 1 25.52 21.59 8.75
C MET A 1 25.99 22.84 8.01
N ARG A 2 25.92 24.05 8.59
CA ARG A 2 26.33 25.31 7.93
C ARG A 2 27.55 25.91 8.62
N PHE A 3 28.43 26.56 7.84
CA PHE A 3 29.62 27.27 8.31
C PHE A 3 29.55 28.76 7.95
N ASP A 4 30.37 29.59 8.61
CA ASP A 4 30.54 31.02 8.31
C ASP A 4 31.37 31.21 7.02
N ASP A 5 30.91 32.10 6.13
CA ASP A 5 31.28 32.13 4.71
C ASP A 5 32.51 32.97 4.36
N THR A 6 33.18 33.53 5.36
CA THR A 6 34.14 34.63 5.18
C THR A 6 35.60 34.22 4.90
N VAL A 7 35.95 32.93 4.72
CA VAL A 7 37.36 32.49 4.61
C VAL A 7 37.73 31.73 3.32
N GLN A 8 38.89 32.09 2.75
CA GLN A 8 39.46 31.62 1.46
C GLN A 8 39.99 30.17 1.44
N GLN A 9 40.37 29.58 2.58
CA GLN A 9 40.73 28.14 2.67
C GLN A 9 39.73 27.39 3.54
N ARG A 10 39.03 26.43 2.91
CA ARG A 10 37.94 25.64 3.49
C ARG A 10 38.36 24.17 3.61
N SER A 11 39.32 23.90 4.48
CA SER A 11 39.67 22.53 4.84
C SER A 11 38.75 22.08 6.00
N TRP A 12 38.09 20.94 5.85
CA TRP A 12 37.28 20.37 6.93
C TRP A 12 37.37 18.85 7.00
N ARG A 13 37.04 18.31 8.17
CA ARG A 13 36.96 16.88 8.44
C ARG A 13 35.59 16.54 9.01
N LEU A 14 34.92 15.55 8.43
CA LEU A 14 33.74 14.92 8.99
C LEU A 14 34.17 13.68 9.76
N THR A 15 33.60 13.52 10.94
CA THR A 15 33.77 12.33 11.78
C THR A 15 32.44 11.63 12.00
N ARG A 16 32.51 10.33 12.25
CA ARG A 16 31.41 9.46 12.70
C ARG A 16 31.84 8.77 13.98
N ASP A 17 31.09 8.94 15.05
CA ASP A 17 31.40 8.42 16.39
C ASP A 17 32.85 8.78 16.83
N GLY A 18 33.28 9.99 16.47
CA GLY A 18 34.63 10.49 16.73
C GLY A 18 35.73 10.00 15.78
N GLN A 19 35.45 9.03 14.91
CA GLN A 19 36.40 8.52 13.92
C GLN A 19 36.33 9.31 12.61
N PRO A 20 37.47 9.62 11.94
CA PRO A 20 37.46 10.30 10.65
C PRO A 20 36.68 9.52 9.59
N LEU A 21 35.73 10.18 8.92
CA LEU A 21 34.95 9.63 7.82
C LEU A 21 35.39 10.22 6.48
N LEU A 22 35.59 11.54 6.43
CA LEU A 22 36.02 12.26 5.23
C LEU A 22 36.85 13.48 5.62
N THR A 23 37.91 13.77 4.87
CA THR A 23 38.67 15.02 4.97
C THR A 23 38.77 15.66 3.60
N LEU A 24 38.37 16.92 3.49
CA LEU A 24 38.50 17.71 2.27
C LEU A 24 39.47 18.87 2.52
N ALA A 25 40.51 18.98 1.69
CA ALA A 25 41.48 20.07 1.78
C ALA A 25 40.95 21.38 1.17
N GLN A 26 40.06 21.29 0.18
CA GLN A 26 39.39 22.43 -0.46
C GLN A 26 37.92 22.07 -0.70
N ALA A 27 37.08 22.37 0.26
CA ALA A 27 35.67 22.03 0.15
C ALA A 27 34.86 23.13 -0.57
N PRO A 28 33.90 22.73 -1.41
CA PRO A 28 32.91 23.66 -1.94
C PRO A 28 32.00 24.22 -0.82
N LEU A 29 31.26 25.29 -1.15
CA LEU A 29 30.29 25.96 -0.27
C LEU A 29 29.28 24.96 0.34
N ASP A 30 28.77 24.06 -0.50
CA ASP A 30 27.90 22.96 -0.11
C ASP A 30 28.47 21.64 -0.63
N THR A 31 28.27 20.57 0.12
CA THR A 31 28.69 19.21 -0.26
C THR A 31 27.69 18.20 0.27
N VAL A 32 27.38 17.19 -0.55
CA VAL A 32 26.63 16.01 -0.13
C VAL A 32 27.62 14.90 0.18
N VAL A 33 27.53 14.31 1.37
CA VAL A 33 28.31 13.14 1.77
C VAL A 33 27.35 11.95 1.86
N LEU A 34 27.69 10.86 1.18
CA LEU A 34 27.01 9.59 1.30
C LEU A 34 27.85 8.68 2.21
N ASP A 35 27.26 8.20 3.31
CA ASP A 35 27.83 7.19 4.19
C ASP A 35 26.94 5.94 4.14
N ASP A 36 27.39 4.95 3.37
CA ASP A 36 26.67 3.69 3.11
C ASP A 36 27.18 2.53 3.99
N SER A 37 28.16 2.78 4.85
CA SER A 37 28.80 1.77 5.70
C SER A 37 28.12 1.61 7.07
N LEU A 38 26.85 2.00 7.17
CA LEU A 38 26.11 2.06 8.43
C LEU A 38 25.43 0.74 8.76
N ALA A 39 25.74 0.19 9.93
CA ALA A 39 24.95 -0.85 10.57
C ALA A 39 23.55 -0.35 10.91
N VAL A 40 22.56 -1.25 10.83
CA VAL A 40 21.14 -1.02 11.15
C VAL A 40 20.92 -0.77 12.63
N LYS A 41 19.82 -0.09 12.99
CA LYS A 41 19.41 0.21 14.38
C LYS A 41 20.52 0.82 15.25
N ARG A 42 21.42 1.59 14.65
CA ARG A 42 22.54 2.22 15.33
C ARG A 42 22.47 3.72 15.20
N THR A 43 22.58 4.41 16.34
CA THR A 43 22.78 5.85 16.39
C THR A 43 24.24 6.16 16.13
N TYR A 44 24.47 7.00 15.14
CA TYR A 44 25.77 7.56 14.80
C TYR A 44 25.80 9.03 15.13
N THR A 45 26.91 9.48 15.69
CA THR A 45 27.15 10.90 15.94
C THR A 45 28.08 11.44 14.87
N TYR A 46 27.54 12.28 14.00
CA TYR A 46 28.30 13.00 12.99
C TYR A 46 28.73 14.36 13.52
N LYS A 47 29.99 14.71 13.30
CA LYS A 47 30.49 16.03 13.64
C LYS A 47 31.52 16.47 12.62
N ALA A 48 31.34 17.69 12.11
CA ALA A 48 32.27 18.31 11.20
C ALA A 48 33.17 19.28 11.96
N TYR A 49 34.44 19.31 11.56
CA TYR A 49 35.48 20.14 12.15
C TYR A 49 36.12 20.97 11.06
N ARG A 50 36.42 22.22 11.37
CA ARG A 50 37.28 23.04 10.51
C ARG A 50 38.74 22.66 10.76
N LEU A 51 39.54 22.64 9.72
CA LEU A 51 40.99 22.43 9.80
C LEU A 51 41.71 23.78 9.66
N SER A 52 42.62 24.06 10.60
CA SER A 52 43.63 25.11 10.47
C SER A 52 45.01 24.43 10.51
N GLY A 53 45.60 24.17 9.34
CA GLY A 53 46.72 23.24 9.23
C GLY A 53 46.31 21.81 9.59
N THR A 54 46.96 21.21 10.61
CA THR A 54 46.62 19.88 11.15
C THR A 54 45.67 19.93 12.36
N ALA A 55 45.42 21.11 12.92
CA ALA A 55 44.60 21.27 14.13
C ALA A 55 43.10 21.27 13.79
N LEU A 56 42.33 20.46 14.51
CA LEU A 56 40.87 20.45 14.44
C LEU A 56 40.32 21.58 15.31
N THR A 57 39.63 22.52 14.70
CA THR A 57 38.87 23.55 15.41
C THR A 57 37.40 23.14 15.42
N ASP A 58 36.83 23.03 16.61
CA ASP A 58 35.42 22.67 16.80
C ASP A 58 34.53 23.75 16.17
N SER A 59 33.57 23.34 15.36
CA SER A 59 32.81 24.26 14.53
C SER A 59 31.32 23.92 14.39
N THR A 60 30.84 22.76 14.85
CA THR A 60 29.43 22.38 14.75
C THR A 60 28.91 21.63 15.97
N ALA A 61 27.63 21.82 16.31
CA ALA A 61 26.92 20.87 17.16
C ALA A 61 26.92 19.48 16.50
N PRO A 62 27.04 18.39 17.28
CA PRO A 62 26.93 17.04 16.74
C PRO A 62 25.53 16.78 16.17
N LEU A 63 25.47 16.13 15.02
CA LEU A 63 24.25 15.63 14.41
C LEU A 63 24.13 14.13 14.71
N GLN A 64 23.08 13.73 15.40
CA GLN A 64 22.79 12.32 15.58
C GLN A 64 21.87 11.82 14.47
N ALA A 65 22.26 10.72 13.84
CA ALA A 65 21.44 10.00 12.87
C ALA A 65 21.34 8.54 13.29
N THR A 66 20.11 8.02 13.40
CA THR A 66 19.88 6.61 13.73
C THR A 66 19.42 5.88 12.49
N THR A 67 20.15 4.83 12.08
CA THR A 67 19.71 3.95 11.00
C THR A 67 18.45 3.21 11.41
N LEU A 68 17.55 2.98 10.46
CA LEU A 68 16.32 2.23 10.72
C LEU A 68 16.65 0.78 11.09
N ASP A 69 15.74 0.17 11.84
CA ASP A 69 15.68 -1.29 11.96
C ASP A 69 15.39 -1.89 10.58
N THR A 70 15.89 -3.08 10.29
CA THR A 70 15.43 -3.84 9.11
C THR A 70 14.35 -4.80 9.55
N SER A 71 13.25 -4.88 8.82
CA SER A 71 12.25 -5.90 9.14
C SER A 71 12.77 -7.29 8.75
N SER A 72 12.44 -8.28 9.57
CA SER A 72 12.89 -9.66 9.33
C SER A 72 12.20 -10.26 8.10
N HIS A 73 12.96 -11.07 7.38
CA HIS A 73 12.46 -11.92 6.29
C HIS A 73 11.95 -13.29 6.79
N ALA A 74 11.85 -13.50 8.11
CA ALA A 74 11.46 -14.77 8.71
C ALA A 74 9.94 -14.88 8.85
N PHE A 75 9.25 -15.11 7.73
CA PHE A 75 7.82 -15.39 7.73
C PHE A 75 7.52 -16.88 7.72
N LEU A 76 6.54 -17.27 8.53
CA LEU A 76 5.85 -18.56 8.43
C LEU A 76 4.55 -18.36 7.66
N TRP A 77 4.46 -18.99 6.49
CA TRP A 77 3.35 -18.86 5.56
C TRP A 77 2.36 -20.01 5.70
N GLN A 78 1.07 -19.67 5.73
CA GLN A 78 -0.05 -20.62 5.70
C GLN A 78 -1.08 -20.17 4.66
N ILE A 79 -1.61 -21.11 3.89
CA ILE A 79 -2.68 -20.84 2.91
C ILE A 79 -3.95 -21.51 3.40
N ASP A 80 -5.02 -20.73 3.51
CA ASP A 80 -6.39 -21.20 3.74
C ASP A 80 -7.19 -21.07 2.44
N SER A 81 -8.18 -21.95 2.24
CA SER A 81 -9.20 -21.81 1.20
C SER A 81 -10.55 -21.47 1.83
N LEU A 82 -11.29 -20.54 1.25
CA LEU A 82 -12.63 -20.16 1.70
C LEU A 82 -13.66 -20.51 0.62
N GLY A 83 -14.76 -21.14 1.04
CA GLY A 83 -15.79 -21.62 0.11
C GLY A 83 -15.52 -23.03 -0.44
N ASP A 84 -16.59 -23.69 -0.88
CA ASP A 84 -16.58 -25.03 -1.47
C ASP A 84 -16.87 -25.01 -2.99
N GLY A 85 -17.25 -23.84 -3.51
CA GLY A 85 -17.70 -23.66 -4.88
C GLY A 85 -16.59 -23.28 -5.85
N ASN A 86 -16.75 -23.75 -7.09
CA ASN A 86 -15.89 -23.45 -8.24
C ASN A 86 -16.15 -22.04 -8.84
N SER A 87 -16.48 -21.05 -8.02
CA SER A 87 -16.57 -19.65 -8.45
C SER A 87 -16.28 -18.68 -7.30
N SER A 88 -15.39 -19.05 -6.39
CA SER A 88 -15.06 -18.24 -5.22
C SER A 88 -13.78 -17.44 -5.46
N VAL A 89 -13.77 -16.17 -5.03
CA VAL A 89 -12.63 -15.25 -5.16
C VAL A 89 -12.69 -14.17 -4.07
N LEU A 90 -11.54 -13.76 -3.57
CA LEU A 90 -11.40 -12.60 -2.68
C LEU A 90 -10.69 -11.45 -3.39
N TYR A 91 -11.19 -10.23 -3.20
CA TYR A 91 -10.68 -9.03 -3.88
C TYR A 91 -9.94 -8.07 -2.96
N ASP A 92 -10.23 -8.09 -1.66
CA ASP A 92 -9.65 -7.14 -0.72
C ASP A 92 -9.58 -7.65 0.72
N VAL A 93 -8.71 -7.05 1.52
CA VAL A 93 -8.42 -7.44 2.89
C VAL A 93 -8.18 -6.23 3.80
N ALA A 94 -8.66 -6.31 5.04
CA ALA A 94 -8.45 -5.34 6.11
C ALA A 94 -7.98 -6.01 7.40
N ILE A 95 -6.77 -5.68 7.88
CA ILE A 95 -6.21 -6.13 9.16
C ILE A 95 -6.48 -5.08 10.24
N VAL A 96 -7.30 -5.43 11.22
CA VAL A 96 -7.56 -4.60 12.40
C VAL A 96 -6.51 -4.85 13.48
N ASN A 97 -6.13 -6.11 13.69
CA ASN A 97 -5.04 -6.51 14.57
C ASN A 97 -4.69 -7.99 14.30
N ASP A 98 -3.75 -8.55 15.07
CA ASP A 98 -3.21 -9.89 14.90
C ASP A 98 -4.27 -11.01 15.02
N THR A 99 -5.41 -10.71 15.64
CA THR A 99 -6.52 -11.66 15.84
C THR A 99 -7.79 -11.29 15.06
N LEU A 100 -7.83 -10.13 14.40
CA LEU A 100 -9.00 -9.63 13.70
C LEU A 100 -8.62 -9.13 12.31
N THR A 101 -9.02 -9.91 11.31
CA THR A 101 -8.87 -9.59 9.89
C THR A 101 -10.19 -9.81 9.19
N TYR A 102 -10.48 -8.97 8.22
CA TYR A 102 -11.61 -9.14 7.31
C TYR A 102 -11.10 -9.32 5.88
N ALA A 103 -11.73 -10.20 5.12
CA ALA A 103 -11.53 -10.35 3.68
C ALA A 103 -12.87 -10.27 2.95
N VAL A 104 -12.91 -9.72 1.75
CA VAL A 104 -14.14 -9.54 0.99
C VAL A 104 -14.02 -10.06 -0.44
N GLY A 105 -15.15 -10.51 -0.99
CA GLY A 105 -15.22 -11.11 -2.32
C GLY A 105 -16.55 -11.81 -2.54
N GLU A 106 -16.48 -13.01 -3.09
CA GLU A 106 -17.58 -13.96 -3.21
C GLU A 106 -17.11 -15.38 -2.87
N MET A 107 -17.85 -16.04 -1.99
CA MET A 107 -17.54 -17.37 -1.47
C MET A 107 -18.83 -18.20 -1.46
N TYR A 108 -18.84 -19.27 -2.24
CA TYR A 108 -20.00 -20.17 -2.35
C TYR A 108 -19.75 -21.41 -1.49
N LEU A 109 -20.71 -21.78 -0.65
CA LEU A 109 -20.68 -23.01 0.14
C LEU A 109 -21.65 -24.03 -0.45
N ARG A 110 -21.33 -25.32 -0.25
CA ARG A 110 -22.29 -26.39 -0.54
C ARG A 110 -23.17 -26.64 0.67
N ASP A 111 -24.44 -26.92 0.44
CA ASP A 111 -25.33 -27.42 1.47
C ASP A 111 -25.08 -28.92 1.76
N SER A 112 -25.84 -29.48 2.69
CA SER A 112 -25.74 -30.90 3.06
C SER A 112 -26.10 -31.87 1.93
N THR A 113 -26.72 -31.39 0.85
CA THR A 113 -27.06 -32.17 -0.35
C THR A 113 -25.99 -32.06 -1.44
N GLY A 114 -24.96 -31.23 -1.22
CA GLY A 114 -23.90 -30.95 -2.18
C GLY A 114 -24.25 -29.87 -3.20
N GLN A 115 -25.43 -29.26 -3.13
CA GLN A 115 -25.81 -28.14 -3.99
C GLN A 115 -25.14 -26.85 -3.53
N LEU A 116 -24.74 -25.99 -4.46
CA LEU A 116 -24.19 -24.68 -4.10
C LEU A 116 -25.31 -23.76 -3.66
N ASP A 117 -25.11 -23.11 -2.52
CA ASP A 117 -25.96 -22.01 -2.09
C ASP A 117 -25.93 -20.90 -3.17
N PRO A 118 -27.07 -20.50 -3.73
CA PRO A 118 -27.12 -19.50 -4.79
C PRO A 118 -26.72 -18.10 -4.29
N GLN A 119 -26.71 -17.87 -2.98
CA GLN A 119 -26.29 -16.60 -2.38
C GLN A 119 -24.89 -16.73 -1.80
N ALA A 120 -23.92 -16.10 -2.45
CA ALA A 120 -22.55 -16.05 -1.94
C ALA A 120 -22.47 -15.38 -0.56
N TYR A 121 -21.54 -15.84 0.26
CA TYR A 121 -20.98 -15.03 1.33
C TYR A 121 -19.99 -14.04 0.69
N ASN A 122 -19.98 -12.80 1.16
CA ASN A 122 -19.18 -11.73 0.55
C ASN A 122 -18.21 -11.06 1.53
N MET A 123 -18.22 -11.47 2.80
CA MET A 123 -17.22 -11.09 3.79
C MET A 123 -16.82 -12.31 4.62
N ALA A 124 -15.53 -12.42 4.95
CA ALA A 124 -14.98 -13.40 5.87
C ALA A 124 -14.27 -12.68 7.01
N ARG A 125 -14.49 -13.10 8.25
CA ARG A 125 -13.90 -12.55 9.47
C ARG A 125 -13.02 -13.59 10.15
N TRP A 126 -11.74 -13.30 10.27
CA TRP A 126 -10.81 -14.05 11.12
C TRP A 126 -10.94 -13.59 12.56
N ASN A 127 -11.02 -14.54 13.49
CA ASN A 127 -11.14 -14.27 14.93
C ASN A 127 -9.92 -14.73 15.74
N GLY A 128 -8.79 -15.01 15.10
CA GLY A 128 -7.59 -15.58 15.72
C GLY A 128 -7.50 -17.10 15.62
N GLN A 129 -8.61 -17.78 15.29
CA GLN A 129 -8.66 -19.24 15.23
C GLN A 129 -9.27 -19.78 13.93
N ARG A 130 -10.34 -19.14 13.44
CA ARG A 130 -11.05 -19.58 12.23
C ARG A 130 -11.67 -18.40 11.48
N TRP A 131 -11.94 -18.63 10.20
CA TRP A 131 -12.72 -17.73 9.37
C TRP A 131 -14.22 -17.97 9.58
N GLN A 132 -14.97 -16.89 9.81
CA GLN A 132 -16.43 -16.88 9.83
C GLN A 132 -16.94 -16.14 8.59
N LEU A 133 -17.78 -16.80 7.80
CA LEU A 133 -18.37 -16.19 6.61
C LEU A 133 -19.64 -15.40 6.97
N ILE A 134 -19.79 -14.23 6.36
CA ILE A 134 -20.83 -13.24 6.63
C ILE A 134 -21.42 -12.75 5.29
N ARG A 135 -22.74 -12.52 5.28
CA ARG A 135 -23.47 -11.91 4.17
C ARG A 135 -23.78 -10.45 4.46
N ILE A 136 -23.02 -9.56 3.86
CA ILE A 136 -23.31 -8.14 3.78
C ILE A 136 -24.40 -7.91 2.73
N GLN A 137 -25.45 -7.21 3.12
CA GLN A 137 -26.65 -6.99 2.30
C GLN A 137 -26.58 -5.63 1.58
N PHE A 138 -26.63 -5.67 0.25
CA PHE A 138 -26.72 -4.46 -0.59
C PHE A 138 -28.12 -4.36 -1.19
N TYR A 139 -28.57 -3.14 -1.51
CA TYR A 139 -29.85 -2.97 -2.19
C TYR A 139 -29.81 -3.60 -3.59
N THR A 140 -30.91 -4.22 -4.01
CA THR A 140 -31.08 -4.65 -5.41
C THR A 140 -31.10 -3.43 -6.34
N ILE A 141 -31.81 -2.39 -5.91
CA ILE A 141 -31.80 -1.06 -6.50
C ILE A 141 -31.64 -0.09 -5.34
N CYS A 142 -30.66 0.81 -5.44
CA CYS A 142 -30.37 1.79 -4.40
C CYS A 142 -31.66 2.48 -3.88
N GLY A 143 -31.80 2.53 -2.54
CA GLY A 143 -32.90 3.21 -1.86
C GLY A 143 -34.20 2.39 -1.73
N GLN A 144 -34.27 1.19 -2.32
CA GLN A 144 -35.42 0.29 -2.18
C GLN A 144 -35.31 -0.62 -0.95
N SER A 145 -36.37 -1.33 -0.59
CA SER A 145 -36.37 -2.25 0.56
C SER A 145 -35.65 -3.58 0.28
N SER A 146 -35.68 -4.06 -0.97
CA SER A 146 -35.09 -5.34 -1.36
C SER A 146 -33.57 -5.30 -1.27
N ARG A 147 -32.98 -6.29 -0.58
CA ARG A 147 -31.53 -6.44 -0.43
C ARG A 147 -31.08 -7.86 -0.73
N THR A 148 -29.84 -7.97 -1.21
CA THR A 148 -29.19 -9.24 -1.58
C THR A 148 -27.67 -9.15 -1.36
N PRO A 149 -26.99 -10.26 -1.05
CA PRO A 149 -25.55 -10.26 -0.77
C PRO A 149 -24.71 -10.31 -2.05
N TYR A 150 -24.70 -9.22 -2.83
CA TYR A 150 -23.84 -9.10 -4.00
C TYR A 150 -22.34 -9.20 -3.63
N PRO A 151 -21.48 -9.65 -4.57
CA PRO A 151 -20.02 -9.68 -4.35
C PRO A 151 -19.49 -8.33 -3.86
N ALA A 152 -18.70 -8.39 -2.79
CA ALA A 152 -18.06 -7.22 -2.20
C ALA A 152 -16.69 -7.01 -2.83
N SER A 153 -16.38 -5.78 -3.27
CA SER A 153 -15.18 -5.46 -4.07
C SER A 153 -14.02 -4.87 -3.28
N SER A 154 -14.29 -4.12 -2.22
CA SER A 154 -13.25 -3.47 -1.41
C SER A 154 -13.69 -3.35 0.05
N ILE A 155 -12.70 -3.28 0.95
CA ILE A 155 -12.90 -3.17 2.39
C ILE A 155 -11.87 -2.22 3.00
N PHE A 156 -12.31 -1.41 3.96
CA PHE A 156 -11.43 -0.61 4.80
C PHE A 156 -11.91 -0.64 6.25
N ALA A 157 -11.00 -0.75 7.21
CA ALA A 157 -11.33 -0.80 8.63
C ALA A 157 -10.55 0.27 9.39
N PHE A 158 -11.27 1.18 10.06
CA PHE A 158 -10.68 2.12 11.01
C PHE A 158 -10.44 1.49 12.38
N GLY A 159 -11.17 0.42 12.69
CA GLY A 159 -11.06 -0.33 13.94
C GLY A 159 -11.97 -1.55 13.94
N ALA A 160 -12.07 -2.21 15.09
CA ALA A 160 -12.88 -3.43 15.24
C ALA A 160 -14.37 -3.18 14.98
N ASN A 161 -14.83 -1.96 15.24
CA ASN A 161 -16.25 -1.57 15.21
C ASN A 161 -16.57 -0.57 14.09
N ASP A 162 -15.67 -0.36 13.13
CA ASP A 162 -15.92 0.55 12.02
C ASP A 162 -15.25 0.03 10.75
N VAL A 163 -16.02 -0.76 10.03
CA VAL A 163 -15.60 -1.45 8.82
C VAL A 163 -16.53 -1.06 7.67
N TRP A 164 -15.93 -0.63 6.58
CA TRP A 164 -16.60 -0.17 5.37
C TRP A 164 -16.38 -1.19 4.27
N VAL A 165 -17.47 -1.65 3.66
CA VAL A 165 -17.44 -2.70 2.63
C VAL A 165 -18.19 -2.21 1.41
N THR A 166 -17.59 -2.30 0.22
CA THR A 166 -18.24 -1.87 -1.01
C THR A 166 -18.63 -3.05 -1.88
N SER A 167 -19.62 -2.87 -2.74
CA SER A 167 -19.92 -3.80 -3.85
C SER A 167 -19.56 -3.17 -5.19
N ARG A 168 -19.44 -4.02 -6.22
CA ARG A 168 -19.31 -3.55 -7.61
C ARG A 168 -20.52 -2.76 -8.11
N GLY A 169 -21.66 -2.83 -7.42
CA GLY A 169 -22.86 -2.03 -7.72
C GLY A 169 -22.79 -0.58 -7.24
N GLY A 170 -21.64 -0.11 -6.73
CA GLY A 170 -21.47 1.28 -6.28
C GLY A 170 -22.12 1.59 -4.94
N GLN A 171 -22.42 0.56 -4.16
CA GLN A 171 -23.01 0.68 -2.83
C GLN A 171 -21.99 0.37 -1.76
N ILE A 172 -22.19 0.97 -0.59
CA ILE A 172 -21.27 0.89 0.54
C ILE A 172 -22.07 0.44 1.76
N ALA A 173 -21.57 -0.54 2.50
CA ALA A 173 -22.13 -0.99 3.76
C ALA A 173 -21.19 -0.62 4.91
N ARG A 174 -21.77 -0.34 6.08
CA ARG A 174 -21.03 -0.14 7.32
C ARG A 174 -21.31 -1.30 8.27
N TRP A 175 -20.25 -1.84 8.86
CA TRP A 175 -20.25 -2.97 9.77
C TRP A 175 -19.61 -2.55 11.10
N ASP A 176 -20.30 -2.82 12.21
CA ASP A 176 -19.89 -2.40 13.56
C ASP A 176 -19.08 -3.46 14.32
N GLY A 177 -18.65 -4.52 13.64
CA GLY A 177 -18.00 -5.68 14.25
C GLY A 177 -18.95 -6.84 14.53
N THR A 178 -20.25 -6.57 14.64
CA THR A 178 -21.29 -7.54 15.00
C THR A 178 -22.47 -7.58 14.03
N THR A 179 -22.89 -6.42 13.51
CA THR A 179 -24.03 -6.25 12.62
C THR A 179 -23.75 -5.21 11.55
N GLN A 180 -24.52 -5.26 10.47
CA GLN A 180 -24.49 -4.25 9.42
C GLN A 180 -25.41 -3.09 9.81
N THR A 181 -24.82 -1.94 10.11
CA THR A 181 -25.52 -0.77 10.63
C THR A 181 -26.06 0.14 9.52
N ALA A 182 -25.46 0.09 8.33
CA ALA A 182 -25.91 0.90 7.20
C ALA A 182 -25.68 0.23 5.85
N THR A 183 -26.52 0.59 4.89
CA THR A 183 -26.27 0.46 3.45
C THR A 183 -26.49 1.83 2.84
N ILE A 184 -25.43 2.40 2.29
CA ILE A 184 -25.34 3.76 1.77
C ILE A 184 -25.29 3.70 0.25
N CYS A 185 -26.11 4.54 -0.36
CA CYS A 185 -26.06 4.79 -1.79
C CYS A 185 -25.08 5.90 -2.12
N ASN A 186 -24.28 5.69 -3.16
CA ASN A 186 -23.56 6.78 -3.80
C ASN A 186 -24.54 7.53 -4.74
N PRO A 187 -24.66 8.87 -4.65
CA PRO A 187 -25.51 9.66 -5.54
C PRO A 187 -25.12 9.56 -7.02
N ASP A 188 -23.84 9.28 -7.31
CA ASP A 188 -23.38 8.95 -8.66
C ASP A 188 -22.79 7.53 -8.65
N PRO A 189 -23.61 6.46 -8.72
CA PRO A 189 -23.15 5.10 -8.52
C PRO A 189 -22.20 4.66 -9.64
N PHE A 190 -21.11 4.00 -9.26
CA PHE A 190 -20.13 3.43 -10.18
C PHE A 190 -19.50 2.16 -9.62
N VAL A 191 -18.84 1.39 -10.50
CA VAL A 191 -18.11 0.19 -10.08
C VAL A 191 -16.90 0.60 -9.23
N ILE A 192 -17.00 0.45 -7.91
CA ILE A 192 -15.93 0.76 -6.96
C ILE A 192 -14.89 -0.36 -6.98
N ASN A 193 -13.66 0.00 -7.34
CA ASN A 193 -12.51 -0.90 -7.34
C ASN A 193 -11.75 -0.85 -6.01
N LYS A 194 -11.57 0.34 -5.43
CA LYS A 194 -10.93 0.53 -4.13
C LYS A 194 -11.53 1.65 -3.32
N ILE A 195 -11.47 1.47 -2.00
CA ILE A 195 -11.67 2.52 -1.01
C ILE A 195 -10.43 2.70 -0.13
N TRP A 196 -10.25 3.92 0.33
CA TRP A 196 -9.30 4.29 1.37
C TRP A 196 -9.90 5.42 2.19
N GLY A 197 -9.59 5.52 3.48
CA GLY A 197 -10.07 6.64 4.29
C GLY A 197 -9.05 7.13 5.29
N GLU A 198 -9.11 8.43 5.55
CA GLU A 198 -8.30 9.09 6.57
C GLU A 198 -8.92 8.89 7.97
N ASN A 199 -10.24 9.02 8.03
CA ASN A 199 -11.05 8.82 9.22
C ASN A 199 -12.50 8.48 8.80
N PRO A 200 -13.39 8.07 9.72
CA PRO A 200 -14.76 7.69 9.37
C PRO A 200 -15.60 8.77 8.69
N ASN A 201 -15.18 10.04 8.74
CA ASN A 201 -15.85 11.17 8.09
C ASN A 201 -15.15 11.63 6.81
N SER A 202 -14.07 10.97 6.37
CA SER A 202 -13.29 11.30 5.16
C SER A 202 -12.83 10.02 4.47
N ILE A 203 -13.63 9.54 3.50
CA ILE A 203 -13.41 8.27 2.79
C ILE A 203 -13.43 8.53 1.29
N TRP A 204 -12.48 7.95 0.57
CA TRP A 204 -12.36 8.02 -0.87
C TRP A 204 -12.73 6.69 -1.50
N ALA A 205 -13.41 6.75 -2.63
CA ALA A 205 -13.72 5.61 -3.48
C ALA A 205 -13.27 5.90 -4.91
N VAL A 206 -12.61 4.94 -5.55
CA VAL A 206 -12.18 5.06 -6.94
C VAL A 206 -12.64 3.85 -7.74
N GLY A 207 -12.85 4.05 -9.04
CA GLY A 207 -13.41 2.97 -9.84
C GLY A 207 -13.42 3.20 -11.35
N TYR A 208 -14.30 2.42 -12.00
CA TYR A 208 -14.41 2.38 -13.46
C TYR A 208 -14.79 3.75 -14.07
N GLY A 209 -14.27 4.05 -15.26
CA GLY A 209 -14.55 5.29 -15.96
C GLY A 209 -13.87 6.53 -15.35
N GLY A 210 -12.76 6.35 -14.62
CA GLY A 210 -12.03 7.45 -13.98
C GLY A 210 -12.77 8.08 -12.80
N ARG A 211 -13.78 7.41 -12.25
CA ARG A 211 -14.63 7.99 -11.22
C ARG A 211 -13.96 8.02 -9.85
N ILE A 212 -14.10 9.16 -9.18
CA ILE A 212 -13.63 9.40 -7.82
C ILE A 212 -14.83 9.91 -7.01
N GLY A 213 -15.09 9.28 -5.88
CA GLY A 213 -16.04 9.73 -4.87
C GLY A 213 -15.31 10.10 -3.58
N HIS A 214 -15.73 11.18 -2.93
CA HIS A 214 -15.26 11.58 -1.61
C HIS A 214 -16.45 11.70 -0.66
N TYR A 215 -16.43 10.91 0.40
CA TYR A 215 -17.34 10.99 1.53
C TYR A 215 -16.80 11.99 2.53
N THR A 216 -17.55 13.06 2.77
CA THR A 216 -17.28 14.02 3.84
C THR A 216 -18.54 14.18 4.68
N ASN A 217 -18.44 13.91 6.00
CA ASN A 217 -19.51 14.14 6.97
C ASN A 217 -20.89 13.64 6.51
N SER A 218 -21.04 12.33 6.26
CA SER A 218 -22.30 11.72 5.79
C SER A 218 -22.71 11.99 4.35
N THR A 219 -21.92 12.73 3.57
CA THR A 219 -22.27 13.05 2.18
C THR A 219 -21.19 12.59 1.21
N TRP A 220 -21.59 11.87 0.17
CA TRP A 220 -20.73 11.54 -0.96
C TRP A 220 -20.78 12.62 -2.02
N GLN A 221 -19.63 13.01 -2.54
CA GLN A 221 -19.48 13.94 -3.65
C GLN A 221 -18.60 13.32 -4.74
N ARG A 222 -18.95 13.56 -5.99
CA ARG A 222 -18.11 13.19 -7.13
C ARG A 222 -16.99 14.20 -7.28
N ILE A 223 -15.77 13.70 -7.49
CA ILE A 223 -14.61 14.50 -7.85
C ILE A 223 -14.21 14.15 -9.28
N GLU A 224 -14.00 15.17 -10.12
CA GLU A 224 -13.57 14.96 -11.51
C GLU A 224 -12.08 14.60 -11.57
N SER A 225 -11.76 13.50 -12.23
CA SER A 225 -10.37 13.04 -12.39
C SER A 225 -9.69 13.57 -13.66
N GLY A 226 -10.47 14.07 -14.62
CA GLY A 226 -9.98 14.47 -15.95
C GLY A 226 -9.64 13.29 -16.87
N THR A 227 -10.02 12.07 -16.52
CA THR A 227 -9.75 10.86 -17.31
C THR A 227 -10.92 9.88 -17.28
N THR A 228 -10.93 8.94 -18.22
CA THR A 228 -11.88 7.82 -18.25
C THR A 228 -11.23 6.48 -17.94
N LEU A 229 -9.90 6.46 -17.69
CA LEU A 229 -9.19 5.25 -17.31
C LEU A 229 -9.79 4.67 -16.02
N PRO A 230 -9.98 3.35 -15.92
CA PRO A 230 -10.42 2.76 -14.65
C PRO A 230 -9.35 3.00 -13.58
N MET A 231 -9.76 3.52 -12.44
CA MET A 231 -8.89 3.69 -11.28
C MET A 231 -8.80 2.36 -10.53
N ASN A 232 -7.58 1.86 -10.33
CA ASN A 232 -7.33 0.52 -9.81
C ASN A 232 -7.00 0.53 -8.32
N ASP A 233 -6.33 1.57 -7.84
CA ASP A 233 -5.95 1.69 -6.43
C ASP A 233 -5.92 3.15 -5.98
N ILE A 234 -6.15 3.34 -4.69
CA ILE A 234 -6.05 4.62 -3.99
C ILE A 234 -5.40 4.38 -2.64
N TRP A 235 -4.49 5.27 -2.27
CA TRP A 235 -3.86 5.26 -0.96
C TRP A 235 -3.58 6.68 -0.51
N GLY A 236 -3.78 6.93 0.78
CA GLY A 236 -3.38 8.17 1.41
C GLY A 236 -2.52 7.92 2.63
N ALA A 237 -1.63 8.86 2.90
CA ALA A 237 -0.74 8.82 4.06
C ALA A 237 -0.45 10.24 4.54
N ARG A 238 -0.34 10.38 5.87
CA ARG A 238 0.00 11.64 6.49
C ARG A 238 1.49 11.91 6.37
N ASN A 239 1.86 13.08 5.90
CA ASN A 239 3.24 13.51 5.82
C ASN A 239 3.77 13.75 7.24
N PRO A 240 4.85 13.06 7.67
CA PRO A 240 5.35 13.17 9.03
C PRO A 240 6.00 14.54 9.34
N ILE A 241 6.29 15.35 8.31
CA ILE A 241 6.91 16.66 8.44
C ILE A 241 5.85 17.76 8.39
N SER A 242 5.04 17.82 7.31
CA SER A 242 4.02 18.87 7.17
C SER A 242 2.75 18.60 7.98
N GLY A 243 2.48 17.34 8.32
CA GLY A 243 1.23 16.92 8.96
C GLY A 243 0.03 16.89 8.00
N GLU A 244 0.22 17.18 6.72
CA GLU A 244 -0.82 17.12 5.69
C GLU A 244 -0.98 15.71 5.14
N THR A 245 -2.19 15.36 4.75
CA THR A 245 -2.50 14.08 4.11
C THR A 245 -2.28 14.20 2.60
N GLU A 246 -1.38 13.38 2.06
CA GLU A 246 -1.23 13.20 0.63
C GLU A 246 -2.05 11.97 0.20
N VAL A 247 -2.87 12.12 -0.84
CA VAL A 247 -3.70 11.04 -1.40
C VAL A 247 -3.32 10.87 -2.88
N LEU A 248 -3.01 9.64 -3.27
CA LEU A 248 -2.68 9.29 -4.65
C LEU A 248 -3.61 8.19 -5.16
N ALA A 249 -3.88 8.22 -6.46
CA ALA A 249 -4.59 7.15 -7.16
C ALA A 249 -3.86 6.77 -8.45
N VAL A 250 -3.93 5.49 -8.82
CA VAL A 250 -3.43 5.00 -10.12
C VAL A 250 -4.57 4.44 -10.95
N GLY A 251 -4.52 4.70 -12.25
CA GLY A 251 -5.46 4.13 -13.21
C GLY A 251 -4.76 3.60 -14.44
N SER A 252 -5.27 2.49 -14.95
CA SER A 252 -4.84 1.89 -16.22
C SER A 252 -5.80 0.80 -16.67
N TYR A 253 -5.77 0.45 -17.95
CA TYR A 253 -6.37 -0.80 -18.40
C TYR A 253 -5.42 -1.96 -18.08
N VAL A 254 -5.51 -2.56 -16.89
CA VAL A 254 -4.54 -3.58 -16.41
C VAL A 254 -4.26 -4.73 -17.39
N ASN A 255 -5.27 -5.12 -18.18
CA ASN A 255 -5.19 -6.20 -19.18
C ASN A 255 -4.81 -5.72 -20.59
N GLN A 256 -4.44 -4.45 -20.75
CA GLN A 256 -4.10 -3.85 -22.03
C GLN A 256 -2.80 -3.06 -21.86
N ASN A 257 -1.93 -3.11 -22.86
CA ASN A 257 -0.65 -2.40 -22.81
C ASN A 257 -0.79 -0.92 -23.20
N GLN A 258 -1.90 -0.28 -22.79
CA GLN A 258 -2.24 1.10 -23.14
C GLN A 258 -2.93 1.83 -21.99
N GLY A 259 -2.68 3.14 -21.89
CA GLY A 259 -3.35 4.05 -20.98
C GLY A 259 -2.93 3.85 -19.52
N LYS A 260 -2.22 4.84 -18.97
CA LYS A 260 -1.86 4.92 -17.55
C LYS A 260 -2.08 6.35 -17.05
N ILE A 261 -2.31 6.48 -15.76
CA ILE A 261 -2.31 7.76 -15.08
C ILE A 261 -1.98 7.58 -13.61
N LEU A 262 -1.22 8.52 -13.07
CA LEU A 262 -0.99 8.69 -11.65
C LEU A 262 -1.57 10.06 -11.27
N LEU A 263 -2.44 10.08 -10.27
CA LEU A 263 -3.15 11.27 -9.82
C LEU A 263 -2.76 11.60 -8.39
N ARG A 264 -2.52 12.89 -8.12
CA ARG A 264 -2.54 13.46 -6.78
C ARG A 264 -3.92 14.06 -6.53
N ILE A 265 -4.48 13.79 -5.36
CA ILE A 265 -5.78 14.29 -4.92
C ILE A 265 -5.55 15.13 -3.67
N GLN A 266 -5.99 16.39 -3.72
CA GLN A 266 -5.92 17.34 -2.61
C GLN A 266 -7.27 18.02 -2.46
N ASN A 267 -8.04 17.59 -1.45
CA ASN A 267 -9.47 17.93 -1.34
C ASN A 267 -10.16 17.62 -2.68
N SER A 268 -10.90 18.56 -3.26
CA SER A 268 -11.57 18.39 -4.54
C SER A 268 -10.68 18.59 -5.77
N ALA A 269 -9.40 18.94 -5.60
CA ALA A 269 -8.48 19.16 -6.72
C ALA A 269 -7.74 17.87 -7.09
N VAL A 270 -7.74 17.53 -8.37
CA VAL A 270 -7.04 16.37 -8.92
C VAL A 270 -5.99 16.84 -9.91
N THR A 271 -4.75 16.40 -9.73
CA THR A 271 -3.62 16.79 -10.58
C THR A 271 -2.88 15.56 -11.08
N PRO A 272 -2.73 15.38 -12.42
CA PRO A 272 -1.86 14.34 -12.97
C PRO A 272 -0.41 14.56 -12.56
N LEU A 273 0.26 13.48 -12.18
CA LEU A 273 1.68 13.47 -11.83
C LEU A 273 2.51 12.90 -12.99
N ALA A 274 3.79 13.27 -13.01
CA ALA A 274 4.74 12.72 -13.96
C ALA A 274 4.88 11.20 -13.81
N ASP A 275 4.75 10.50 -14.93
CA ASP A 275 4.68 9.04 -15.02
C ASP A 275 5.78 8.46 -15.94
N SER A 276 6.80 9.26 -16.25
CA SER A 276 7.97 8.82 -17.01
C SER A 276 8.65 7.66 -16.30
N GLY A 277 8.97 6.59 -17.04
CA GLY A 277 9.55 5.35 -16.49
C GLY A 277 8.53 4.32 -16.00
N LEU A 278 7.25 4.68 -15.77
CA LEU A 278 6.21 3.71 -15.40
C LEU A 278 5.71 2.90 -16.61
N PRO A 279 5.24 1.65 -16.42
CA PRO A 279 4.64 0.83 -17.47
C PRO A 279 3.19 1.26 -17.71
N SER A 280 2.57 0.79 -18.80
CA SER A 280 1.16 1.11 -19.09
C SER A 280 0.18 0.48 -18.10
N ASN A 281 0.53 -0.64 -17.46
CA ASN A 281 -0.42 -1.49 -16.73
C ASN A 281 -0.21 -1.30 -15.22
N LEU A 282 -0.67 -0.18 -14.65
CA LEU A 282 -0.59 0.15 -13.21
C LEU A 282 -1.74 -0.49 -12.42
N SER A 283 -1.43 -1.21 -11.35
CA SER A 283 -2.42 -1.91 -10.51
C SER A 283 -2.57 -1.34 -9.11
N GLY A 284 -1.46 -0.93 -8.48
CA GLY A 284 -1.42 -0.59 -7.06
C GLY A 284 -0.35 0.43 -6.73
N LEU A 285 -0.51 1.09 -5.58
CA LEU A 285 0.47 2.03 -5.06
C LEU A 285 0.54 2.00 -3.53
N TRP A 286 1.71 2.34 -2.99
CA TRP A 286 1.88 2.59 -1.56
C TRP A 286 3.03 3.57 -1.35
N PHE A 287 2.93 4.43 -0.35
CA PHE A 287 3.98 5.40 -0.07
C PHE A 287 4.00 5.88 1.37
N MET A 288 5.16 6.46 1.72
CA MET A 288 5.33 7.34 2.86
C MET A 288 5.74 8.73 2.32
N PRO A 289 4.91 9.77 2.52
CA PRO A 289 5.11 11.08 1.88
C PRO A 289 6.50 11.65 2.16
N GLY A 290 7.12 12.22 1.13
CA GLY A 290 8.46 12.83 1.21
C GLY A 290 9.60 11.84 1.50
N ARG A 291 9.35 10.53 1.48
CA ARG A 291 10.38 9.51 1.74
C ARG A 291 10.48 8.49 0.62
N ARG A 292 9.39 7.78 0.33
CA ARG A 292 9.39 6.74 -0.69
C ARG A 292 7.99 6.47 -1.22
N TYR A 293 7.91 6.35 -2.53
CA TYR A 293 6.71 6.06 -3.28
C TYR A 293 6.94 4.80 -4.10
N TYR A 294 5.98 3.90 -4.09
CA TYR A 294 5.96 2.71 -4.93
C TYR A 294 4.70 2.68 -5.79
N VAL A 295 4.88 2.24 -7.03
CA VAL A 295 3.81 1.89 -7.96
C VAL A 295 4.10 0.50 -8.50
N VAL A 296 3.06 -0.33 -8.59
CA VAL A 296 3.15 -1.72 -9.06
C VAL A 296 2.21 -1.99 -10.22
N GLY A 297 2.41 -3.14 -10.87
CA GLY A 297 1.68 -3.55 -12.05
C GLY A 297 2.53 -4.49 -12.91
N GLY A 298 2.92 -4.03 -14.10
CA GLY A 298 3.94 -4.69 -14.94
C GLY A 298 5.37 -4.70 -14.37
N GLY A 299 5.52 -4.65 -13.04
CA GLY A 299 6.78 -4.57 -12.30
C GLY A 299 6.59 -3.83 -10.97
N ILE A 300 7.70 -3.50 -10.31
CA ILE A 300 7.73 -2.67 -9.10
C ILE A 300 8.61 -1.46 -9.40
N TYR A 301 8.06 -0.26 -9.19
CA TYR A 301 8.70 1.01 -9.51
C TYR A 301 8.74 1.87 -8.27
N GLN A 302 9.82 2.64 -8.11
CA GLN A 302 9.98 3.52 -6.96
C GLN A 302 10.43 4.93 -7.33
N LYS A 303 10.14 5.85 -6.41
CA LYS A 303 10.62 7.23 -6.41
C LYS A 303 10.76 7.73 -4.97
N THR A 304 11.66 8.68 -4.72
CA THR A 304 11.84 9.30 -3.38
C THR A 304 11.13 10.63 -3.23
N THR A 305 10.85 11.31 -4.34
CA THR A 305 10.09 12.56 -4.41
C THR A 305 9.19 12.53 -5.65
N LEU A 306 7.98 13.07 -5.54
CA LEU A 306 7.11 13.24 -6.71
C LEU A 306 7.38 14.55 -7.45
N GLU A 307 8.10 15.47 -6.82
CA GLU A 307 8.42 16.77 -7.40
C GLU A 307 9.57 16.69 -8.42
N GLY A 308 9.49 17.52 -9.45
CA GLY A 308 10.47 17.56 -10.54
C GLY A 308 10.25 16.49 -11.63
N SER A 309 11.21 16.41 -12.55
CA SER A 309 11.10 15.62 -13.81
C SER A 309 11.78 14.25 -13.78
N SER A 310 12.33 13.83 -12.64
CA SER A 310 13.01 12.54 -12.54
C SER A 310 12.04 11.39 -12.85
N ALA A 311 12.50 10.43 -13.66
CA ALA A 311 11.72 9.26 -14.00
C ALA A 311 11.56 8.31 -12.80
N TRP A 312 10.47 7.56 -12.80
CA TRP A 312 10.30 6.39 -11.94
C TRP A 312 11.33 5.32 -12.30
N VAL A 313 11.91 4.69 -11.27
CA VAL A 313 12.93 3.66 -11.46
C VAL A 313 12.33 2.30 -11.12
N GLY A 314 12.28 1.42 -12.13
CA GLY A 314 11.84 0.04 -11.97
C GLY A 314 12.96 -0.87 -11.46
N TYR A 315 12.60 -1.87 -10.65
CA TYR A 315 13.49 -3.00 -10.40
C TYR A 315 13.54 -3.88 -11.66
N ALA A 316 14.73 -4.34 -12.04
CA ALA A 316 14.89 -5.17 -13.24
C ALA A 316 14.06 -6.46 -13.11
N PRO A 317 13.36 -6.89 -14.18
CA PRO A 317 12.63 -8.15 -14.18
C PRO A 317 13.53 -9.33 -13.80
N GLY A 318 13.01 -10.26 -13.00
CA GLY A 318 13.76 -11.43 -12.54
C GLY A 318 14.70 -11.19 -11.35
N ILE A 319 14.90 -9.93 -10.92
CA ILE A 319 15.69 -9.63 -9.71
C ILE A 319 14.81 -9.60 -8.46
N VAL A 320 13.64 -8.96 -8.56
CA VAL A 320 12.66 -8.90 -7.45
C VAL A 320 11.41 -9.68 -7.79
N THR A 321 10.80 -9.33 -8.93
CA THR A 321 9.58 -9.95 -9.46
C THR A 321 9.79 -10.31 -10.93
N SER A 322 9.19 -11.41 -11.35
CA SER A 322 9.09 -11.81 -12.77
C SER A 322 7.68 -11.73 -13.32
N TYR A 323 6.71 -11.32 -12.49
CA TYR A 323 5.29 -11.49 -12.75
C TYR A 323 4.50 -10.20 -12.52
N TYR A 324 3.25 -10.20 -12.98
CA TYR A 324 2.36 -9.08 -12.74
C TYR A 324 2.09 -8.92 -11.23
N THR A 325 2.37 -7.76 -10.70
CA THR A 325 2.18 -7.43 -9.28
C THR A 325 0.85 -6.69 -9.13
N ASN A 326 -0.10 -7.24 -8.37
CA ASN A 326 -1.45 -6.68 -8.23
C ASN A 326 -1.55 -5.63 -7.11
N SER A 327 -0.81 -5.82 -6.02
CA SER A 327 -0.96 -4.98 -4.84
C SER A 327 0.36 -4.83 -4.11
N ILE A 328 0.55 -3.67 -3.48
CA ILE A 328 1.67 -3.36 -2.61
C ILE A 328 1.17 -2.60 -1.40
N ARG A 329 1.60 -2.99 -0.20
CA ARG A 329 1.33 -2.26 1.04
C ARG A 329 2.54 -2.34 1.96
N GLY A 330 2.73 -1.29 2.75
CA GLY A 330 3.78 -1.24 3.76
C GLY A 330 3.28 -0.64 5.07
N GLN A 331 4.00 -0.93 6.14
CA GLN A 331 3.84 -0.27 7.44
C GLN A 331 5.02 0.67 7.76
N GLY A 332 6.05 0.65 6.91
CA GLY A 332 7.21 1.53 6.99
C GLY A 332 8.03 1.44 5.70
N ILE A 333 8.95 2.39 5.49
CA ILE A 333 9.84 2.36 4.30
C ILE A 333 10.82 1.18 4.28
N ASN A 334 10.86 0.43 5.38
CA ASN A 334 11.65 -0.75 5.64
C ASN A 334 10.79 -2.02 5.81
N ASP A 335 9.49 -1.95 5.50
CA ASP A 335 8.57 -3.07 5.67
C ASP A 335 7.43 -2.93 4.67
N VAL A 336 7.68 -3.43 3.46
CA VAL A 336 6.79 -3.32 2.32
C VAL A 336 6.64 -4.69 1.68
N VAL A 337 5.40 -5.10 1.44
CA VAL A 337 5.06 -6.37 0.81
C VAL A 337 4.32 -6.09 -0.48
N ALA A 338 4.70 -6.78 -1.56
CA ALA A 338 3.95 -6.79 -2.80
C ALA A 338 3.57 -8.22 -3.18
N VAL A 339 2.41 -8.37 -3.81
CA VAL A 339 1.85 -9.67 -4.19
C VAL A 339 1.28 -9.64 -5.60
N GLY A 340 1.25 -10.80 -6.26
CA GLY A 340 0.92 -10.85 -7.67
C GLY A 340 0.45 -12.20 -8.20
N ALA A 341 0.59 -12.33 -9.52
CA ALA A 341 0.30 -13.54 -10.26
C ALA A 341 1.14 -14.74 -9.77
N PHE A 342 0.60 -15.94 -9.97
CA PHE A 342 1.20 -17.22 -9.56
C PHE A 342 1.50 -17.32 -8.05
N GLY A 343 0.83 -16.52 -7.24
CA GLY A 343 1.06 -16.48 -5.79
C GLY A 343 2.41 -15.90 -5.39
N GLU A 344 3.03 -15.09 -6.25
CA GLU A 344 4.28 -14.41 -5.91
C GLU A 344 4.05 -13.44 -4.75
N VAL A 345 4.94 -13.51 -3.77
CA VAL A 345 5.01 -12.60 -2.63
C VAL A 345 6.45 -12.12 -2.51
N VAL A 346 6.65 -10.81 -2.49
CA VAL A 346 7.96 -10.20 -2.28
C VAL A 346 7.91 -9.24 -1.11
N HIS A 347 8.96 -9.24 -0.29
CA HIS A 347 9.07 -8.39 0.90
C HIS A 347 10.35 -7.56 0.85
N TRP A 348 10.25 -6.27 1.15
CA TRP A 348 11.35 -5.34 1.29
C TRP A 348 11.63 -5.06 2.76
N SER A 349 12.83 -5.38 3.23
CA SER A 349 13.24 -5.22 4.63
C SER A 349 13.79 -3.85 4.99
N GLY A 350 13.88 -2.92 4.03
CA GLY A 350 14.69 -1.70 4.19
C GLY A 350 16.12 -1.86 3.65
N LEU A 351 16.55 -3.10 3.41
CA LEU A 351 17.88 -3.41 2.88
C LEU A 351 17.81 -4.29 1.63
N THR A 352 17.01 -5.35 1.67
CA THR A 352 16.91 -6.32 0.57
C THR A 352 15.47 -6.70 0.28
N TRP A 353 15.22 -7.05 -0.98
CA TRP A 353 14.02 -7.77 -1.37
C TRP A 353 14.21 -9.27 -1.15
N ARG A 354 13.17 -9.96 -0.68
CA ARG A 354 13.10 -11.43 -0.66
C ARG A 354 11.83 -11.88 -1.35
N ASN A 355 11.95 -12.87 -2.23
CA ASN A 355 10.85 -13.50 -2.93
C ASN A 355 10.50 -14.85 -2.27
N TYR A 356 9.21 -15.10 -2.04
CA TYR A 356 8.69 -16.28 -1.35
C TYR A 356 7.88 -17.22 -2.25
N ILE A 357 7.92 -17.05 -3.58
CA ILE A 357 7.10 -17.84 -4.51
C ILE A 357 7.28 -19.36 -4.34
N GLY A 358 8.47 -19.82 -3.92
CA GLY A 358 8.71 -21.25 -3.62
C GLY A 358 7.88 -21.80 -2.44
N THR A 359 7.34 -20.94 -1.59
CA THR A 359 6.48 -21.29 -0.44
C THR A 359 5.04 -20.76 -0.55
N THR A 360 4.83 -19.65 -1.27
CA THR A 360 3.52 -18.98 -1.39
C THR A 360 2.85 -19.19 -2.74
N GLY A 361 3.55 -19.84 -3.67
CA GLY A 361 3.15 -19.99 -5.06
C GLY A 361 1.81 -20.70 -5.23
N LEU A 362 1.06 -20.24 -6.23
CA LEU A 362 -0.23 -20.77 -6.64
C LEU A 362 -0.11 -21.21 -8.10
N GLY A 363 -0.43 -22.47 -8.42
CA GLY A 363 -0.24 -23.01 -9.78
C GLY A 363 -0.98 -22.21 -10.86
N ASN A 364 -2.30 -22.09 -10.76
CA ASN A 364 -3.12 -21.22 -11.59
C ASN A 364 -3.87 -20.23 -10.70
N GLY A 365 -3.14 -19.35 -10.02
CA GLY A 365 -3.72 -18.43 -9.05
C GLY A 365 -3.02 -17.08 -9.00
N SER A 366 -3.58 -16.17 -8.21
CA SER A 366 -3.07 -14.82 -8.06
C SER A 366 -3.56 -14.25 -6.74
N TYR A 367 -2.70 -13.50 -6.06
CA TYR A 367 -3.12 -12.63 -4.95
C TYR A 367 -3.46 -11.25 -5.53
N TYR A 368 -4.64 -10.73 -5.20
CA TYR A 368 -5.15 -9.45 -5.69
C TYR A 368 -4.97 -8.29 -4.71
N ALA A 369 -4.93 -8.59 -3.41
CA ALA A 369 -4.71 -7.59 -2.38
C ALA A 369 -3.81 -8.14 -1.28
N VAL A 370 -3.02 -7.25 -0.68
CA VAL A 370 -2.20 -7.55 0.50
C VAL A 370 -2.36 -6.44 1.52
N GLN A 371 -2.23 -6.78 2.81
CA GLN A 371 -1.98 -5.82 3.86
C GLN A 371 -0.92 -6.37 4.82
N VAL A 372 -0.15 -5.45 5.41
CA VAL A 372 0.81 -5.74 6.47
C VAL A 372 0.48 -4.90 7.70
N ARG A 373 0.49 -5.52 8.88
CA ARG A 373 0.33 -4.84 10.17
C ARG A 373 1.00 -5.64 11.27
N GLY A 374 1.88 -5.01 12.03
CA GLY A 374 2.67 -5.70 13.05
C GLY A 374 3.54 -6.79 12.42
N SER A 375 3.43 -8.01 12.92
CA SER A 375 4.09 -9.20 12.36
C SER A 375 3.25 -9.91 11.29
N LEU A 376 2.01 -9.47 11.07
CA LEU A 376 1.04 -10.16 10.22
C LEU A 376 1.04 -9.59 8.80
N VAL A 377 1.13 -10.49 7.82
CA VAL A 377 0.85 -10.22 6.40
C VAL A 377 -0.34 -11.07 6.00
N ILE A 378 -1.35 -10.46 5.39
CA ILE A 378 -2.47 -11.19 4.79
C ILE A 378 -2.54 -10.81 3.33
N ALA A 379 -2.56 -11.82 2.46
CA ALA A 379 -2.85 -11.65 1.04
C ALA A 379 -4.06 -12.49 0.64
N VAL A 380 -4.89 -11.98 -0.26
CA VAL A 380 -6.13 -12.64 -0.68
C VAL A 380 -6.25 -12.67 -2.19
N GLY A 381 -6.92 -13.68 -2.71
CA GLY A 381 -7.10 -13.84 -4.15
C GLY A 381 -7.82 -15.12 -4.51
N LEU A 382 -7.36 -15.77 -5.59
CA LEU A 382 -7.90 -17.05 -6.04
C LEU A 382 -6.82 -18.04 -6.47
N VAL A 383 -7.17 -19.33 -6.45
CA VAL A 383 -6.46 -20.39 -7.17
C VAL A 383 -7.45 -21.28 -7.91
N GLY A 384 -7.31 -21.37 -9.22
CA GLY A 384 -8.32 -21.93 -10.12
C GLY A 384 -9.62 -21.17 -9.95
N ASN A 385 -10.53 -21.76 -9.19
CA ASN A 385 -11.88 -21.26 -8.97
C ASN A 385 -12.24 -21.16 -7.47
N ARG A 386 -11.24 -21.13 -6.59
CA ARG A 386 -11.38 -21.11 -5.14
C ARG A 386 -10.80 -19.83 -4.57
N ALA A 387 -11.47 -19.26 -3.57
CA ALA A 387 -10.93 -18.13 -2.82
C ALA A 387 -9.82 -18.61 -1.90
N VAL A 388 -8.71 -17.87 -1.86
CA VAL A 388 -7.56 -18.19 -1.01
C VAL A 388 -7.15 -17.02 -0.15
N VAL A 389 -6.70 -17.34 1.06
CA VAL A 389 -6.08 -16.41 1.99
C VAL A 389 -4.71 -16.93 2.37
N LEU A 390 -3.67 -16.16 2.07
CA LEU A 390 -2.33 -16.37 2.58
C LEU A 390 -2.16 -15.58 3.87
N ARG A 391 -1.67 -16.24 4.92
CA ARG A 391 -1.30 -15.64 6.20
C ARG A 391 0.18 -15.84 6.44
N GLY A 392 0.92 -14.76 6.59
CA GLY A 392 2.32 -14.73 6.98
C GLY A 392 2.47 -14.19 8.38
N ASN A 393 3.03 -14.97 9.29
CA ASN A 393 3.41 -14.48 10.62
C ASN A 393 4.93 -14.36 10.68
N ARG A 394 5.41 -13.16 10.99
CA ARG A 394 6.83 -12.89 11.18
C ARG A 394 7.25 -13.25 12.60
N ASN A 395 8.31 -14.07 12.71
CA ASN A 395 8.91 -14.47 13.99
C ASN A 395 9.75 -13.35 14.61
#